data_AF-A0AAV5E644-F1
#
_entry.id   AF-A0AAV5E644-F1
#
_cell.length_a   1.000
_cell.length_b   1.000
_cell.length_c   1.000
_cell.angle_alpha   90.00
_cell.angle_beta   90.00
_cell.angle_gamma   90.00
#
_symmetry.space_group_name_H-M   'P 1'
#
loop_
_entity.id
_entity.type
_entity.pdbx_description
1 polymer ?
#
loop_
_entity_poly.entity_id
_entity_poly.type
_entity_poly.pdbx_seq_one_letter_code
_entity_poly.pdbx_strand_id
1 'polypeptide(L)'
;MAAPLTTVRARLLLPISSKHTPSPPPPPPPKKQQLSLVAPTPANNNNNNNNNNNPLPWSSSSLLLSAAVPPAAAATAVLLALPPDAVAVGGEFGILEGRSVALLHPLVMGGLFAYTLWAGYLGWQWRRVRTVQDEINDLKKQLKPAATPAAVGAASSSSSPSPPSSAPPSKSPVEIKIDELTEERKKLVKGSFRDRHFNAGSILLGLGVLESVGGALNTWFRTGKLFPGPHLFAGAAITVLWAAAAALVPAMQKGNETARNLHIALNALNVLLFIWQIPTGLEIVGKVFEFTTWP
;
A
#
# COMPACT_ATOMS: atom_id res chain seq x y z
N MET A 1 -10.79 -14.43 75.33
CA MET A 1 -10.44 -13.04 75.70
C MET A 1 -9.50 -12.54 74.60
N ALA A 2 -9.72 -11.50 73.81
CA ALA A 2 -10.64 -10.37 73.86
C ALA A 2 -10.93 -9.90 72.42
N ALA A 3 -12.02 -9.16 72.24
CA ALA A 3 -12.29 -8.23 71.13
C ALA A 3 -12.54 -6.83 71.77
N PRO A 4 -12.82 -5.74 71.03
CA PRO A 4 -12.58 -5.38 69.62
C PRO A 4 -11.94 -3.97 69.49
N LEU A 5 -11.67 -3.48 68.26
CA LEU A 5 -11.81 -2.05 67.93
C LEU A 5 -12.20 -1.87 66.45
N THR A 6 -13.44 -1.47 66.27
CA THR A 6 -14.11 -1.03 65.04
C THR A 6 -13.82 0.45 64.77
N THR A 7 -13.50 0.81 63.53
CA THR A 7 -13.58 2.20 63.05
C THR A 7 -14.54 2.29 61.87
N VAL A 8 -15.72 2.82 62.14
CA VAL A 8 -16.75 3.24 61.18
C VAL A 8 -16.36 4.61 60.64
N ARG A 9 -16.26 4.75 59.31
CA ARG A 9 -16.08 6.05 58.65
C ARG A 9 -17.43 6.51 58.10
N ALA A 10 -18.06 7.45 58.81
CA ALA A 10 -19.29 8.11 58.38
C ALA A 10 -19.02 9.01 57.16
N ARG A 11 -19.76 8.79 56.06
CA ARG A 11 -19.85 9.73 54.94
C ARG A 11 -21.11 10.57 55.15
N LEU A 12 -20.92 11.86 55.40
CA LEU A 12 -21.96 12.87 55.49
C LEU A 12 -22.56 13.10 54.09
N LEU A 13 -23.84 12.80 53.90
CA LEU A 13 -24.62 13.17 52.71
C LEU A 13 -25.18 14.58 52.91
N LEU A 14 -24.67 15.54 52.14
CA LEU A 14 -25.28 16.86 51.97
C LEU A 14 -26.18 16.85 50.72
N PRO A 15 -27.41 17.39 50.79
CA PRO A 15 -28.26 17.53 49.61
C PRO A 15 -27.81 18.74 48.78
N ILE A 16 -27.41 18.52 47.53
CA ILE A 16 -27.23 19.60 46.55
C ILE A 16 -28.60 19.91 45.94
N SER A 17 -29.14 21.06 46.31
CA SER A 17 -30.32 21.67 45.68
C SER A 17 -29.93 22.18 44.28
N SER A 18 -30.41 21.49 43.23
CA SER A 18 -30.29 21.97 41.85
C SER A 18 -31.38 23.01 41.59
N LYS A 19 -31.00 24.30 41.55
CA LYS A 19 -31.83 25.34 40.95
C LYS A 19 -31.72 25.22 39.43
N HIS A 20 -32.82 24.88 38.79
CA HIS A 20 -32.96 24.83 37.34
C HIS A 20 -33.14 26.26 36.82
N THR A 21 -32.16 26.81 36.11
CA THR A 21 -32.33 28.01 35.29
C THR A 21 -32.62 27.58 33.86
N PRO A 22 -33.71 28.05 33.24
CA PRO A 22 -33.99 27.72 31.84
C PRO A 22 -32.96 28.39 30.92
N SER A 23 -32.42 27.62 29.99
CA SER A 23 -31.57 28.12 28.90
C SER A 23 -32.39 29.00 27.94
N PRO A 24 -31.80 30.06 27.36
CA PRO A 24 -32.48 30.88 26.36
C PRO A 24 -32.71 30.10 25.06
N PRO A 25 -33.78 30.40 24.30
CA PRO A 25 -34.08 29.71 23.06
C PRO A 25 -33.03 30.01 21.97
N PRO A 26 -32.83 29.08 21.01
CA PRO A 26 -31.91 29.28 19.90
C PRO A 26 -32.38 30.40 18.96
N PRO A 27 -31.45 31.12 18.31
CA PRO A 27 -31.80 32.17 17.34
C PRO A 27 -32.50 31.59 16.10
N PRO A 28 -33.38 32.38 15.44
CA PRO A 28 -34.11 31.92 14.26
C PRO A 28 -33.15 31.71 13.07
N PRO A 29 -33.51 30.80 12.13
CA PRO A 29 -32.68 30.53 10.96
C PRO A 29 -32.56 31.76 10.05
N PRO A 30 -31.43 31.94 9.34
CA PRO A 30 -31.24 33.08 8.44
C PRO A 30 -32.24 33.00 7.27
N LYS A 31 -32.85 34.15 6.94
CA LYS A 31 -33.72 34.31 5.78
C LYS A 31 -32.96 33.92 4.51
N LYS A 32 -33.55 33.04 3.70
CA LYS A 32 -33.06 32.69 2.35
C LYS A 32 -32.96 33.97 1.51
N GLN A 33 -31.75 34.47 1.29
CA GLN A 33 -31.49 35.43 0.24
C GLN A 33 -31.41 34.66 -1.08
N GLN A 34 -32.44 34.82 -1.90
CA GLN A 34 -32.44 34.43 -3.30
C GLN A 34 -31.53 35.42 -4.03
N LEU A 35 -30.26 35.06 -4.25
CA LEU A 35 -29.36 35.85 -5.10
C LEU A 35 -29.41 35.31 -6.52
N SER A 36 -29.89 36.16 -7.41
CA SER A 36 -30.05 35.96 -8.84
C SER A 36 -28.72 35.64 -9.53
N LEU A 37 -28.72 34.63 -10.41
CA LEU A 37 -27.59 34.27 -11.26
C LEU A 37 -27.39 35.39 -12.30
N VAL A 38 -26.36 36.23 -12.12
CA VAL A 38 -25.92 37.20 -13.14
C VAL A 38 -24.72 36.60 -13.86
N ALA A 39 -24.91 36.24 -15.13
CA ALA A 39 -23.82 35.86 -16.03
C ALA A 39 -23.04 37.10 -16.47
N PRO A 40 -21.69 37.10 -16.44
CA PRO A 40 -20.90 38.11 -17.13
C PRO A 40 -20.52 37.63 -18.53
N THR A 41 -20.92 38.44 -19.52
CA THR A 41 -20.42 38.50 -20.89
C THR A 41 -18.89 38.57 -20.97
N PRO A 42 -18.26 38.04 -22.05
CA PRO A 42 -16.81 38.00 -22.18
C PRO A 42 -16.23 39.38 -22.49
N ALA A 43 -15.26 39.82 -21.69
CA ALA A 43 -14.47 41.00 -21.95
C ALA A 43 -13.38 40.68 -22.99
N ASN A 44 -13.47 41.38 -24.11
CA ASN A 44 -12.44 41.53 -25.13
C ASN A 44 -11.25 42.28 -24.52
N ASN A 45 -10.04 41.72 -24.58
CA ASN A 45 -8.83 42.52 -24.46
C ASN A 45 -7.71 41.95 -25.32
N ASN A 46 -7.48 42.68 -26.42
CA ASN A 46 -6.28 42.60 -27.24
C ASN A 46 -5.06 42.93 -26.39
N ASN A 47 -4.07 42.06 -26.39
CA ASN A 47 -2.69 42.52 -26.40
C ASN A 47 -1.81 41.54 -27.17
N ASN A 48 -1.33 42.03 -28.31
CA ASN A 48 -0.30 41.44 -29.14
C ASN A 48 1.01 41.33 -28.34
N ASN A 49 1.63 40.15 -28.36
CA ASN A 49 3.06 40.07 -28.61
C ASN A 49 3.38 38.73 -29.26
N ASN A 50 3.82 38.85 -30.52
CA ASN A 50 4.35 37.79 -31.36
C ASN A 50 5.55 37.12 -30.70
N ASN A 51 5.58 35.78 -30.72
CA ASN A 51 6.75 35.08 -31.24
C ASN A 51 6.33 33.72 -31.79
N ASN A 52 6.59 33.58 -33.09
CA ASN A 52 6.22 32.47 -33.95
C ASN A 52 6.96 31.20 -33.56
N ASN A 53 6.23 30.08 -33.49
CA ASN A 53 6.67 28.75 -33.91
C ASN A 53 5.43 27.87 -34.12
N ASN A 54 4.90 27.86 -35.33
CA ASN A 54 3.84 26.93 -35.75
C ASN A 54 4.40 25.51 -35.92
N PRO A 55 3.58 24.50 -35.62
CA PRO A 55 3.25 23.55 -36.70
C PRO A 55 1.74 23.27 -36.83
N LEU A 56 1.28 23.38 -38.08
CA LEU A 56 0.23 22.64 -38.81
C LEU A 56 -1.16 22.34 -38.19
N PRO A 57 -2.24 22.36 -38.99
CA PRO A 57 -3.60 22.51 -38.49
C PRO A 57 -4.22 21.15 -38.12
N TRP A 58 -4.56 20.97 -36.83
CA TRP A 58 -5.46 19.90 -36.45
C TRP A 58 -6.89 20.29 -36.79
N SER A 59 -7.47 19.55 -37.74
CA SER A 59 -8.90 19.46 -37.99
C SER A 59 -9.63 19.11 -36.69
N SER A 60 -10.47 20.01 -36.20
CA SER A 60 -11.42 19.75 -35.12
C SER A 60 -12.55 18.86 -35.63
N SER A 61 -12.30 17.57 -35.74
CA SER A 61 -13.38 16.60 -35.75
C SER A 61 -13.97 16.56 -34.35
N SER A 62 -15.19 17.07 -34.21
CA SER A 62 -16.00 16.94 -33.00
C SER A 62 -16.26 15.47 -32.71
N LEU A 63 -15.32 14.82 -32.01
CA LEU A 63 -15.60 13.57 -31.33
C LEU A 63 -16.55 13.90 -30.18
N LEU A 64 -17.84 13.62 -30.39
CA LEU A 64 -18.77 13.39 -29.30
C LEU A 64 -18.21 12.24 -28.47
N LEU A 65 -17.42 12.61 -27.46
CA LEU A 65 -16.98 11.71 -26.42
C LEU A 65 -18.24 11.32 -25.66
N SER A 66 -18.80 10.15 -26.00
CA SER A 66 -19.78 9.51 -25.15
C SER A 66 -19.10 9.30 -23.81
N ALA A 67 -19.40 10.17 -22.84
CA ALA A 67 -18.88 10.10 -21.50
C ALA A 67 -19.52 8.87 -20.83
N ALA A 68 -18.99 7.69 -21.16
CA ALA A 68 -19.18 6.52 -20.34
C ALA A 68 -18.57 6.88 -18.98
N VAL A 69 -19.44 7.15 -18.01
CA VAL A 69 -19.05 7.35 -16.61
C VAL A 69 -18.21 6.12 -16.25
N PRO A 70 -16.92 6.27 -15.91
CA PRO A 70 -16.13 5.11 -15.52
C PRO A 70 -16.85 4.42 -14.35
N PRO A 71 -16.90 3.09 -14.28
CA PRO A 71 -17.66 2.36 -13.25
C PRO A 71 -17.31 2.82 -11.82
N ALA A 72 -16.10 3.33 -11.61
CA ALA A 72 -15.67 3.98 -10.37
C ALA A 72 -16.46 5.27 -10.04
N ALA A 73 -16.69 6.15 -11.02
CA ALA A 73 -17.45 7.40 -10.81
C ALA A 73 -18.96 7.14 -10.61
N ALA A 74 -19.51 6.10 -11.24
CA ALA A 74 -20.88 5.66 -11.00
C ALA A 74 -21.04 5.07 -9.57
N ALA A 75 -20.07 4.27 -9.11
CA ALA A 75 -20.06 3.75 -7.74
C ALA A 75 -19.93 4.87 -6.69
N THR A 76 -19.13 5.90 -6.95
CA THR A 76 -19.05 7.08 -6.07
C THR A 76 -20.37 7.85 -6.02
N ALA A 77 -21.01 8.07 -7.18
CA ALA A 77 -22.29 8.79 -7.25
C ALA A 77 -23.44 8.05 -6.52
N VAL A 78 -23.47 6.72 -6.60
CA VAL A 78 -24.43 5.88 -5.84
C VAL A 78 -24.17 5.99 -4.33
N LEU A 79 -22.91 6.01 -3.90
CA LEU A 79 -22.55 6.14 -2.48
C LEU A 79 -22.98 7.49 -1.87
N LEU A 80 -22.97 8.57 -2.65
CA LEU A 80 -23.46 9.89 -2.23
C LEU A 80 -24.99 10.03 -2.25
N ALA A 81 -25.70 9.15 -2.94
CA ALA A 81 -27.16 9.19 -3.10
C ALA A 81 -27.92 8.27 -2.13
N LEU A 82 -27.21 7.45 -1.34
CA LEU A 82 -27.82 6.59 -0.33
C LEU A 82 -28.31 7.42 0.86
N PRO A 83 -29.51 7.10 1.42
CA PRO A 83 -30.00 7.76 2.61
C PRO A 83 -29.01 7.59 3.79
N PRO A 84 -28.95 8.56 4.72
CA PRO A 84 -27.99 8.56 5.82
C PRO A 84 -28.27 7.51 6.91
N ASP A 85 -29.40 6.79 6.82
CA ASP A 85 -29.80 5.80 7.79
C ASP A 85 -29.20 4.43 7.46
N ALA A 86 -28.65 3.76 8.48
CA ALA A 86 -28.12 2.41 8.38
C ALA A 86 -29.20 1.42 7.92
N VAL A 87 -29.04 0.88 6.72
CA VAL A 87 -29.95 -0.13 6.16
C VAL A 87 -29.61 -1.49 6.77
N ALA A 88 -30.03 -1.73 8.01
CA ALA A 88 -30.05 -3.07 8.56
C ALA A 88 -31.27 -3.79 7.99
N VAL A 89 -31.05 -4.72 7.04
CA VAL A 89 -32.11 -5.31 6.21
C VAL A 89 -32.87 -6.44 6.92
N GLY A 90 -32.74 -6.54 8.24
CA GLY A 90 -33.63 -7.33 9.09
C GLY A 90 -33.73 -8.83 8.76
N GLY A 91 -32.76 -9.41 8.04
CA GLY A 91 -32.77 -10.81 7.59
C GLY A 91 -33.25 -11.04 6.15
N GLU A 92 -33.53 -10.00 5.36
CA GLU A 92 -34.02 -10.13 3.98
C GLU A 92 -33.06 -10.88 3.05
N PHE A 93 -31.75 -10.85 3.34
CA PHE A 93 -30.73 -11.53 2.53
C PHE A 93 -30.35 -12.93 3.05
N GLY A 94 -30.99 -13.42 4.11
CA GLY A 94 -30.75 -14.76 4.66
C GLY A 94 -29.26 -15.02 4.97
N ILE A 95 -28.68 -16.09 4.41
CA ILE A 95 -27.26 -16.45 4.63
C ILE A 95 -26.28 -15.40 4.09
N LEU A 96 -26.72 -14.43 3.29
CA LEU A 96 -25.91 -13.30 2.84
C LEU A 96 -26.01 -12.09 3.78
N GLU A 97 -26.53 -12.29 5.00
CA GLU A 97 -26.58 -11.29 6.06
C GLU A 97 -25.91 -11.80 7.35
N GLY A 98 -25.73 -10.92 8.33
CA GLY A 98 -25.29 -11.30 9.67
C GLY A 98 -23.89 -11.88 9.69
N ARG A 99 -23.77 -13.12 10.18
CA ARG A 99 -22.48 -13.76 10.47
C ARG A 99 -21.65 -14.05 9.21
N SER A 100 -22.27 -14.40 8.08
CA SER A 100 -21.56 -14.66 6.81
C SER A 100 -20.75 -13.48 6.34
N VAL A 101 -21.43 -12.34 6.23
CA VAL A 101 -20.82 -11.11 5.75
C VAL A 101 -19.80 -10.60 6.75
N ALA A 102 -20.07 -10.76 8.05
CA ALA A 102 -19.12 -10.40 9.10
C ALA A 102 -17.82 -11.24 9.06
N LEU A 103 -17.89 -12.51 8.67
CA LEU A 103 -16.72 -13.40 8.55
C LEU A 103 -15.98 -13.27 7.21
N LEU A 104 -16.54 -12.55 6.22
CA LEU A 104 -15.85 -12.31 4.96
C LEU A 104 -14.58 -11.47 5.15
N HIS A 105 -14.67 -10.39 5.94
CA HIS A 105 -13.53 -9.52 6.27
C HIS A 105 -12.32 -10.29 6.83
N PRO A 106 -12.43 -11.05 7.94
CA PRO A 106 -11.28 -11.77 8.49
C PRO A 106 -10.73 -12.85 7.53
N LEU A 107 -11.59 -13.49 6.73
CA LEU A 107 -11.13 -14.45 5.70
C LEU A 107 -10.30 -13.75 4.62
N VAL A 108 -10.81 -12.64 4.08
CA VAL A 108 -10.11 -11.86 3.06
C VAL A 108 -8.82 -11.28 3.62
N MET A 109 -8.81 -10.79 4.86
CA MET A 109 -7.60 -10.29 5.53
C MET A 109 -6.52 -11.36 5.69
N GLY A 110 -6.90 -12.60 6.04
CA GLY A 110 -5.96 -13.73 6.05
C GLY A 110 -5.35 -13.98 4.66
N GLY A 111 -6.17 -13.93 3.62
CA GLY A 111 -5.72 -14.06 2.23
C GLY A 111 -4.80 -12.92 1.79
N LEU A 112 -5.16 -11.67 2.07
CA LEU A 112 -4.36 -10.48 1.75
C LEU A 112 -3.03 -10.47 2.50
N PHE A 113 -2.99 -10.96 3.75
CA PHE A 113 -1.75 -11.10 4.49
C PHE A 113 -0.79 -12.09 3.82
N ALA A 114 -1.26 -13.30 3.49
CA ALA A 114 -0.46 -14.29 2.77
C ALA A 114 0.00 -13.76 1.40
N TYR A 115 -0.88 -13.06 0.68
CA TYR A 115 -0.56 -12.45 -0.60
C TYR A 115 0.46 -11.30 -0.48
N THR A 116 0.44 -10.55 0.63
CA THR A 116 1.43 -9.52 0.95
C THR A 116 2.82 -10.13 1.12
N LEU A 117 2.93 -11.25 1.86
CA LEU A 117 4.20 -11.97 2.01
C LEU A 117 4.72 -12.50 0.67
N TRP A 118 3.82 -13.02 -0.16
CA TRP A 118 4.15 -13.45 -1.53
C TRP A 118 4.64 -12.29 -2.40
N ALA A 119 3.96 -11.14 -2.38
CA ALA A 119 4.39 -9.94 -3.09
C ALA A 119 5.77 -9.46 -2.59
N GLY A 120 6.02 -9.53 -1.28
CA GLY A 120 7.32 -9.26 -0.67
C GLY A 120 8.43 -10.20 -1.20
N TYR A 121 8.15 -11.50 -1.31
CA TYR A 121 9.06 -12.46 -1.93
C TYR A 121 9.38 -12.11 -3.39
N LEU A 122 8.38 -11.77 -4.20
CA LEU A 122 8.61 -11.34 -5.59
C LEU A 122 9.50 -10.09 -5.67
N GLY A 123 9.27 -9.12 -4.79
CA GLY A 123 10.07 -7.90 -4.69
C GLY A 123 11.52 -8.19 -4.29
N TRP A 124 11.72 -9.14 -3.37
CA TRP A 124 13.04 -9.60 -2.97
C TRP A 124 13.79 -10.27 -4.13
N GLN A 125 13.14 -11.15 -4.88
CA GLN A 125 13.75 -11.79 -6.07
C GLN A 125 14.14 -10.75 -7.12
N TRP A 126 13.32 -9.72 -7.34
CA TRP A 126 13.67 -8.62 -8.23
C TRP A 126 14.87 -7.79 -7.73
N ARG A 127 14.97 -7.57 -6.42
CA ARG A 127 16.17 -6.95 -5.81
C ARG A 127 17.41 -7.83 -6.04
N ARG A 128 17.30 -9.15 -5.87
CA ARG A 128 18.41 -10.10 -6.04
C ARG A 128 19.01 -10.04 -7.45
N VAL A 129 18.21 -9.86 -8.51
CA VAL A 129 18.71 -9.70 -9.90
C VAL A 129 19.77 -8.58 -10.00
N ARG A 130 19.59 -7.49 -9.25
CA ARG A 130 20.51 -6.34 -9.23
C ARG A 130 21.72 -6.62 -8.35
N THR A 131 21.51 -7.06 -7.12
CA THR A 131 22.62 -7.27 -6.18
C THR A 131 23.58 -8.38 -6.64
N VAL A 132 23.07 -9.44 -7.28
CA VAL A 132 23.92 -10.47 -7.91
C VAL A 132 24.81 -9.87 -9.01
N GLN A 133 24.27 -8.93 -9.79
CA GLN A 133 25.06 -8.28 -10.83
C GLN A 133 26.20 -7.44 -10.23
N ASP A 134 25.95 -6.78 -9.10
CA ASP A 134 26.96 -6.01 -8.38
C ASP A 134 28.04 -6.94 -7.80
N GLU A 135 27.65 -8.07 -7.18
CA GLU A 135 28.56 -9.12 -6.70
C GLU A 135 29.46 -9.65 -7.83
N ILE A 136 28.88 -9.97 -9.00
CA ILE A 136 29.65 -10.42 -10.17
C ILE A 136 30.66 -9.35 -10.61
N ASN A 137 30.26 -8.09 -10.64
CA ASN A 137 31.13 -7.00 -11.08
C ASN A 137 32.31 -6.81 -10.11
N ASP A 138 32.06 -6.91 -8.80
CA ASP A 138 33.10 -6.78 -7.79
C ASP A 138 34.08 -7.96 -7.80
N LEU A 139 33.59 -9.19 -7.99
CA LEU A 139 34.47 -10.36 -8.17
C LEU A 139 35.31 -10.26 -9.45
N LYS A 140 34.74 -9.75 -10.56
CA LYS A 140 35.51 -9.50 -11.79
C LYS A 140 36.59 -8.44 -11.61
N LYS A 141 36.37 -7.43 -10.76
CA LYS A 141 37.41 -6.45 -10.40
C LYS A 141 38.55 -7.08 -9.61
N GLN A 142 38.30 -8.15 -8.84
CA GLN A 142 39.33 -8.90 -8.10
C GLN A 142 40.19 -9.79 -9.00
N LEU A 143 39.69 -10.21 -10.18
CA LEU A 143 40.48 -10.95 -11.18
C LEU A 143 41.39 -10.04 -12.03
N LYS A 144 40.98 -8.79 -12.25
CA LYS A 144 41.73 -7.80 -13.04
C LYS A 144 42.99 -7.15 -12.40
N PRO A 145 43.32 -7.21 -11.10
CA PRO A 145 44.51 -6.53 -10.56
C PRO A 145 45.83 -7.28 -10.82
N ALA A 146 45.82 -8.45 -11.48
CA ALA A 146 47.05 -9.21 -11.75
C ALA A 146 47.76 -8.83 -13.07
N ALA A 147 47.33 -7.79 -13.78
CA ALA A 147 47.97 -7.34 -15.02
C ALA A 147 48.16 -5.82 -15.05
N THR A 148 49.22 -5.33 -14.39
CA THR A 148 49.94 -4.13 -14.87
C THR A 148 51.45 -4.37 -14.75
N PRO A 149 52.25 -4.01 -15.77
CA PRO A 149 53.58 -4.57 -16.01
C PRO A 149 54.68 -3.72 -15.38
N ALA A 150 55.54 -4.33 -14.56
CA ALA A 150 56.84 -3.77 -14.25
C ALA A 150 57.84 -4.28 -15.29
N ALA A 151 58.18 -3.40 -16.22
CA ALA A 151 59.31 -3.55 -17.12
C ALA A 151 60.61 -3.69 -16.29
N VAL A 152 61.28 -4.83 -16.43
CA VAL A 152 62.71 -4.98 -16.13
C VAL A 152 63.34 -5.95 -17.13
N GLY A 153 64.47 -5.53 -17.71
CA GLY A 153 65.50 -6.46 -18.16
C GLY A 153 65.55 -6.76 -19.65
N ALA A 154 66.51 -6.16 -20.33
CA ALA A 154 66.99 -6.53 -21.65
C ALA A 154 67.74 -7.87 -21.66
N ALA A 155 67.83 -8.44 -22.87
CA ALA A 155 68.83 -9.38 -23.40
C ALA A 155 68.81 -10.88 -22.97
N SER A 156 68.53 -11.73 -23.97
CA SER A 156 69.41 -12.81 -24.50
C SER A 156 68.73 -14.15 -24.76
N SER A 157 68.82 -14.55 -26.04
CA SER A 157 68.84 -15.88 -26.67
C SER A 157 68.70 -17.15 -25.81
N SER A 158 67.80 -18.07 -26.19
CA SER A 158 68.15 -19.35 -26.88
C SER A 158 67.04 -20.44 -26.80
N SER A 159 66.80 -21.06 -27.96
CA SER A 159 66.42 -22.47 -28.25
C SER A 159 65.16 -23.15 -27.67
N SER A 160 64.26 -23.46 -28.63
CA SER A 160 63.61 -24.77 -28.92
C SER A 160 62.29 -25.20 -28.23
N PRO A 161 61.38 -25.88 -28.98
CA PRO A 161 60.00 -26.15 -28.56
C PRO A 161 59.72 -27.65 -28.25
N SER A 162 58.87 -27.95 -27.26
CA SER A 162 58.07 -29.19 -27.08
C SER A 162 57.28 -29.17 -25.74
N PRO A 163 56.19 -29.96 -25.56
CA PRO A 163 54.89 -30.01 -26.24
C PRO A 163 53.73 -29.56 -25.29
N PRO A 164 52.47 -29.42 -25.77
CA PRO A 164 51.37 -28.91 -24.95
C PRO A 164 50.87 -29.98 -23.97
N SER A 165 50.98 -29.72 -22.67
CA SER A 165 50.30 -30.52 -21.66
C SER A 165 48.82 -30.15 -21.65
N SER A 166 48.01 -31.05 -22.19
CA SER A 166 46.56 -31.06 -22.16
C SER A 166 46.06 -31.41 -20.76
N ALA A 167 45.81 -30.39 -19.95
CA ALA A 167 44.91 -30.48 -18.79
C ALA A 167 44.00 -29.24 -18.83
N PRO A 168 42.66 -29.37 -18.75
CA PRO A 168 41.80 -28.21 -18.69
C PRO A 168 42.17 -27.39 -17.44
N PRO A 169 42.38 -26.07 -17.53
CA PRO A 169 42.73 -25.27 -16.37
C PRO A 169 41.60 -25.38 -15.34
N SER A 170 41.91 -25.88 -14.15
CA SER A 170 41.00 -25.85 -13.02
C SER A 170 40.68 -24.39 -12.73
N LYS A 171 39.44 -23.97 -13.04
CA LYS A 171 38.96 -22.60 -12.79
C LYS A 171 39.25 -22.18 -11.35
N SER A 172 39.70 -20.95 -11.15
CA SER A 172 39.95 -20.43 -9.81
C SER A 172 38.65 -20.38 -8.99
N PRO A 173 38.69 -20.45 -7.64
CA PRO A 173 37.48 -20.37 -6.81
C PRO A 173 36.62 -19.12 -7.10
N VAL A 174 37.26 -18.00 -7.47
CA VAL A 174 36.59 -16.75 -7.84
C VAL A 174 35.87 -16.88 -9.19
N GLU A 175 36.47 -17.55 -10.18
CA GLU A 175 35.84 -17.84 -11.47
C GLU A 175 34.63 -18.76 -11.31
N ILE A 176 34.75 -19.80 -10.48
CA ILE A 176 33.62 -20.69 -10.15
C ILE A 176 32.47 -19.86 -9.55
N LYS A 177 32.78 -18.94 -8.62
CA LYS A 177 31.75 -18.11 -8.00
C LYS A 177 31.07 -17.15 -8.98
N ILE A 178 31.83 -16.58 -9.90
CA ILE A 178 31.29 -15.72 -10.97
C ILE A 178 30.35 -16.54 -11.88
N ASP A 179 30.72 -17.76 -12.23
CA ASP A 179 29.89 -18.64 -13.05
C ASP A 179 28.58 -19.01 -12.33
N GLU A 180 28.66 -19.40 -11.06
CA GLU A 180 27.48 -19.69 -10.22
C GLU A 180 26.51 -18.51 -10.15
N LEU A 181 27.02 -17.32 -9.81
CA LEU A 181 26.20 -16.11 -9.71
C LEU A 181 25.64 -15.69 -11.07
N THR A 182 26.38 -15.94 -12.15
CA THR A 182 25.90 -15.69 -13.52
C THR A 182 24.73 -16.60 -13.86
N GLU A 183 24.79 -17.88 -13.50
CA GLU A 183 23.68 -18.82 -13.67
C GLU A 183 22.48 -18.49 -12.76
N GLU A 184 22.74 -18.10 -11.51
CA GLU A 184 21.71 -17.60 -10.59
C GLU A 184 20.98 -16.41 -11.22
N ARG A 185 21.72 -15.42 -11.71
CA ARG A 185 21.13 -14.23 -12.36
C ARG A 185 20.32 -14.61 -13.60
N LYS A 186 20.82 -15.52 -14.44
CA LYS A 186 20.06 -16.00 -15.61
C LYS A 186 18.73 -16.62 -15.19
N LYS A 187 18.73 -17.43 -14.13
CA LYS A 187 17.49 -18.02 -13.56
C LYS A 187 16.55 -16.96 -13.02
N LEU A 188 17.07 -15.96 -12.30
CA LEU A 188 16.26 -14.88 -11.74
C LEU A 188 15.63 -14.00 -12.82
N VAL A 189 16.38 -13.65 -13.87
CA VAL A 189 15.88 -12.84 -15.00
C VAL A 189 14.75 -13.58 -15.73
N LYS A 190 14.88 -14.89 -15.94
CA LYS A 190 13.83 -15.73 -16.53
C LYS A 190 12.53 -15.75 -15.71
N GLY A 191 12.62 -15.52 -14.39
CA GLY A 191 11.46 -15.55 -13.49
C GLY A 191 10.50 -14.35 -13.60
N SER A 192 10.86 -13.31 -14.38
CA SER A 192 10.07 -12.07 -14.58
C SER A 192 9.56 -11.43 -13.28
N PHE A 193 10.39 -11.43 -12.24
CA PHE A 193 9.99 -10.99 -10.90
C PHE A 193 9.58 -9.52 -10.82
N ARG A 194 10.10 -8.66 -11.70
CA ARG A 194 9.68 -7.25 -11.80
C ARG A 194 8.19 -7.14 -12.10
N ASP A 195 7.75 -7.76 -13.19
CA ASP A 195 6.37 -7.64 -13.68
C ASP A 195 5.41 -8.38 -12.76
N ARG A 196 5.82 -9.54 -12.23
CA ARG A 196 5.04 -10.29 -11.24
C ARG A 196 4.86 -9.51 -9.95
N HIS A 197 5.91 -8.87 -9.43
CA HIS A 197 5.81 -8.02 -8.24
C HIS A 197 4.91 -6.82 -8.49
N PHE A 198 5.05 -6.15 -9.64
CA PHE A 198 4.19 -5.02 -10.01
C PHE A 198 2.71 -5.42 -10.11
N ASN A 199 2.40 -6.55 -10.78
CA ASN A 199 1.04 -7.05 -10.91
C ASN A 199 0.47 -7.47 -9.55
N ALA A 200 1.23 -8.21 -8.76
CA ALA A 200 0.81 -8.60 -7.41
C ALA A 200 0.59 -7.39 -6.50
N GLY A 201 1.50 -6.41 -6.53
CA GLY A 201 1.34 -5.16 -5.79
C GLY A 201 0.10 -4.37 -6.23
N SER A 202 -0.21 -4.35 -7.52
CA SER A 202 -1.40 -3.67 -8.06
C SER A 202 -2.71 -4.35 -7.63
N ILE A 203 -2.75 -5.68 -7.64
CA ILE A 203 -3.89 -6.48 -7.14
C ILE A 203 -4.06 -6.26 -5.64
N LEU A 204 -2.98 -6.33 -4.88
CA LEU A 204 -2.98 -6.11 -3.43
C LEU A 204 -3.49 -4.71 -3.08
N LEU A 205 -3.02 -3.68 -3.78
CA LEU A 205 -3.47 -2.30 -3.59
C LEU A 205 -4.97 -2.17 -3.88
N GLY A 206 -5.44 -2.68 -5.02
CA GLY A 206 -6.85 -2.58 -5.41
C GLY A 206 -7.78 -3.29 -4.44
N LEU A 207 -7.52 -4.58 -4.18
CA LEU A 207 -8.35 -5.38 -3.27
C LEU A 207 -8.25 -4.88 -1.83
N GLY A 208 -7.05 -4.54 -1.38
CA GLY A 208 -6.82 -4.06 -0.01
C GLY A 208 -7.49 -2.72 0.28
N VAL A 209 -7.48 -1.78 -0.67
CA VAL A 209 -8.18 -0.50 -0.50
C VAL A 209 -9.70 -0.70 -0.50
N LEU A 210 -10.23 -1.51 -1.43
CA LEU A 210 -11.66 -1.83 -1.48
C LEU A 210 -12.14 -2.49 -0.19
N GLU A 211 -11.33 -3.38 0.37
CA GLU A 211 -11.62 -4.10 1.60
C GLU A 211 -11.58 -3.18 2.82
N SER A 212 -10.57 -2.32 2.93
CA SER A 212 -10.43 -1.35 4.03
C SER A 212 -11.61 -0.37 4.07
N VAL A 213 -11.96 0.20 2.92
CA VAL A 213 -13.11 1.11 2.79
C VAL A 213 -14.42 0.36 2.94
N GLY A 214 -14.57 -0.78 2.27
CA GLY A 214 -15.76 -1.62 2.30
C GLY A 214 -16.07 -2.18 3.68
N GLY A 215 -15.05 -2.58 4.45
CA GLY A 215 -15.20 -3.08 5.82
C GLY A 215 -15.72 -2.00 6.78
N ALA A 216 -15.21 -0.77 6.64
CA ALA A 216 -15.70 0.39 7.39
C ALA A 216 -17.16 0.70 7.00
N LEU A 217 -17.45 0.79 5.70
CA LEU A 217 -18.81 1.04 5.21
C LEU A 217 -19.80 -0.04 5.64
N ASN A 218 -19.43 -1.32 5.53
CA ASN A 218 -20.26 -2.45 5.99
C ASN A 218 -20.56 -2.36 7.48
N THR A 219 -19.58 -1.96 8.30
CA THR A 219 -19.81 -1.75 9.73
C THR A 219 -20.80 -0.62 9.95
N TRP A 220 -20.61 0.51 9.27
CA TRP A 220 -21.52 1.65 9.38
C TRP A 220 -22.95 1.32 8.91
N PHE A 221 -23.12 0.61 7.78
CA PHE A 221 -24.43 0.17 7.29
C PHE A 221 -25.16 -0.77 8.25
N ARG A 222 -24.42 -1.60 9.00
CA ARG A 222 -25.01 -2.55 9.96
C ARG A 222 -25.38 -1.93 11.31
N THR A 223 -24.63 -0.91 11.76
CA THR A 223 -24.71 -0.44 13.16
C THR A 223 -24.98 1.05 13.29
N GLY A 224 -24.99 1.81 12.19
CA GLY A 224 -25.11 3.26 12.18
C GLY A 224 -23.88 4.02 12.69
N LYS A 225 -22.79 3.33 13.05
CA LYS A 225 -21.56 3.96 13.56
C LYS A 225 -20.32 3.09 13.32
N LEU A 226 -19.16 3.73 13.25
CA LEU A 226 -17.89 3.03 13.34
C LEU A 226 -17.53 2.77 14.81
N PHE A 227 -16.67 1.78 15.04
CA PHE A 227 -16.09 1.47 16.34
C PHE A 227 -14.59 1.76 16.29
N PRO A 228 -14.16 2.99 16.63
CA PRO A 228 -12.75 3.35 16.60
C PRO A 228 -11.98 2.49 17.59
N GLY A 229 -10.90 1.88 17.13
CA GLY A 229 -10.08 0.98 17.93
C GLY A 229 -8.80 0.59 17.20
N PRO A 230 -7.87 -0.13 17.87
CA PRO A 230 -6.55 -0.42 17.32
C PRO A 230 -6.59 -1.08 15.95
N HIS A 231 -7.50 -2.03 15.74
CA HIS A 231 -7.66 -2.73 14.46
C HIS A 231 -8.03 -1.77 13.32
N LEU A 232 -9.07 -0.94 13.52
CA LEU A 232 -9.52 0.03 12.52
C LEU A 232 -8.45 1.08 12.20
N PHE A 233 -7.76 1.60 13.22
CA PHE A 233 -6.69 2.58 13.01
C PHE A 233 -5.47 1.98 12.30
N ALA A 234 -5.10 0.75 12.66
CA ALA A 234 -4.02 0.04 11.98
C ALA A 234 -4.39 -0.26 10.51
N GLY A 235 -5.64 -0.68 10.23
CA GLY A 235 -6.12 -0.90 8.86
C GLY A 235 -6.07 0.37 8.01
N ALA A 236 -6.49 1.50 8.58
CA ALA A 236 -6.37 2.80 7.92
C ALA A 236 -4.91 3.18 7.66
N ALA A 237 -4.01 2.98 8.62
CA ALA A 237 -2.58 3.25 8.46
C ALA A 237 -1.96 2.36 7.37
N ILE A 238 -2.30 1.07 7.31
CA ILE A 238 -1.84 0.16 6.26
C ILE A 238 -2.28 0.65 4.88
N THR A 239 -3.52 1.11 4.76
CA THR A 239 -4.06 1.65 3.51
C THR A 239 -3.25 2.85 3.02
N VAL A 240 -2.90 3.76 3.92
CA VAL A 240 -2.04 4.92 3.61
C VAL A 240 -0.63 4.47 3.21
N LEU A 241 -0.05 3.52 3.93
CA LEU A 241 1.29 3.00 3.63
C LEU A 241 1.34 2.30 2.26
N TRP A 242 0.30 1.54 1.88
CA TRP A 242 0.18 0.97 0.54
C TRP A 242 0.15 2.06 -0.54
N ALA A 243 -0.69 3.08 -0.37
CA ALA A 243 -0.77 4.20 -1.31
C ALA A 243 0.56 4.94 -1.43
N ALA A 244 1.21 5.25 -0.31
CA ALA A 244 2.51 5.91 -0.27
C ALA A 244 3.60 5.06 -0.95
N ALA A 245 3.64 3.75 -0.68
CA ALA A 245 4.59 2.85 -1.31
C ALA A 245 4.37 2.75 -2.83
N ALA A 246 3.12 2.68 -3.29
CA ALA A 246 2.78 2.66 -4.72
C ALA A 246 3.16 3.97 -5.43
N ALA A 247 3.01 5.12 -4.76
CA ALA A 247 3.38 6.43 -5.31
C ALA A 247 4.89 6.58 -5.60
N LEU A 248 5.74 5.75 -4.99
CA LEU A 248 7.20 5.76 -5.23
C LEU A 248 7.59 5.06 -6.54
N VAL A 249 6.70 4.27 -7.15
CA VAL A 249 7.00 3.44 -8.32
C VAL A 249 7.61 4.22 -9.50
N PRO A 250 7.09 5.40 -9.91
CA PRO A 250 7.68 6.16 -11.02
C PRO A 250 9.15 6.56 -10.77
N ALA A 251 9.50 6.93 -9.54
CA ALA A 251 10.89 7.26 -9.18
C ALA A 251 11.77 6.00 -9.14
N MET A 252 11.26 4.88 -8.63
CA MET A 252 11.99 3.60 -8.61
C MET A 252 12.28 3.07 -10.01
N GLN A 253 11.34 3.21 -10.95
CA GLN A 253 11.50 2.83 -12.35
C GLN A 253 12.60 3.64 -13.04
N LYS A 254 12.79 4.90 -12.63
CA LYS A 254 13.89 5.77 -13.06
C LYS A 254 15.23 5.48 -12.37
N GLY A 255 15.32 4.46 -11.53
CA GLY A 255 16.56 4.05 -10.87
C GLY A 255 16.87 4.76 -9.55
N ASN A 256 15.93 5.50 -8.96
CA ASN A 256 16.15 6.16 -7.67
C ASN A 256 16.23 5.13 -6.53
N GLU A 257 17.41 4.96 -5.94
CA GLU A 257 17.63 4.00 -4.84
C GLU A 257 17.02 4.46 -3.51
N THR A 258 16.92 5.76 -3.23
CA THR A 258 16.20 6.27 -2.05
C THR A 258 14.73 5.88 -2.10
N ALA A 259 14.08 6.05 -3.26
CA ALA A 259 12.69 5.63 -3.46
C ALA A 259 12.51 4.11 -3.28
N ARG A 260 13.48 3.31 -3.74
CA ARG A 260 13.48 1.85 -3.57
C ARG A 260 13.58 1.45 -2.10
N ASN A 261 14.51 2.05 -1.37
CA ASN A 261 14.70 1.77 0.06
C ASN A 261 13.49 2.23 0.88
N LEU A 262 12.92 3.40 0.56
CA LEU A 262 11.71 3.89 1.21
C LEU A 262 10.51 2.98 0.93
N HIS A 263 10.31 2.54 -0.32
CA HIS A 263 9.27 1.57 -0.67
C HIS A 263 9.40 0.27 0.14
N ILE A 264 10.62 -0.24 0.31
CA ILE A 264 10.88 -1.43 1.12
C ILE A 264 10.56 -1.17 2.60
N ALA A 265 11.01 -0.03 3.14
CA ALA A 265 10.76 0.32 4.54
C ALA A 265 9.27 0.46 4.86
N LEU A 266 8.52 1.17 4.00
CA LEU A 266 7.06 1.32 4.14
C LEU A 266 6.35 -0.05 4.10
N ASN A 267 6.78 -0.95 3.21
CA ASN A 267 6.17 -2.27 3.12
C ASN A 267 6.58 -3.22 4.25
N ALA A 268 7.80 -3.09 4.79
CA ALA A 268 8.20 -3.80 5.99
C ALA A 268 7.33 -3.37 7.19
N LEU A 269 7.10 -2.06 7.34
CA LEU A 269 6.19 -1.53 8.36
C LEU A 269 4.75 -2.03 8.15
N ASN A 270 4.27 -2.09 6.92
CA ASN A 270 2.97 -2.68 6.59
C ASN A 270 2.84 -4.12 7.08
N VAL A 271 3.84 -4.97 6.79
CA VAL A 271 3.82 -6.38 7.24
C VAL A 271 3.78 -6.47 8.77
N LEU A 272 4.55 -5.63 9.47
CA LEU A 272 4.53 -5.59 10.94
C LEU A 272 3.16 -5.18 11.48
N LEU A 273 2.51 -4.18 10.87
CA LEU A 273 1.15 -3.75 11.24
C LEU A 273 0.11 -4.84 10.95
N PHE A 274 0.25 -5.57 9.85
CA PHE A 274 -0.60 -6.74 9.56
C PHE A 274 -0.48 -7.80 10.66
N ILE A 275 0.76 -8.16 11.04
CA ILE A 275 1.00 -9.15 12.10
C ILE A 275 0.39 -8.66 13.41
N TRP A 276 0.57 -7.38 13.75
CA TRP A 276 0.01 -6.79 14.95
C TRP A 276 -1.52 -6.77 14.96
N GLN A 277 -2.16 -6.67 13.80
CA GLN A 277 -3.62 -6.71 13.71
C GLN A 277 -4.22 -8.08 13.98
N ILE A 278 -3.49 -9.18 13.79
CA ILE A 278 -4.02 -10.55 13.95
C ILE A 278 -4.73 -10.75 15.31
N PRO A 279 -4.12 -10.48 16.49
CA PRO A 279 -4.80 -10.67 17.76
C PRO A 279 -6.05 -9.79 17.89
N THR A 280 -5.96 -8.51 17.52
CA THR A 280 -7.10 -7.58 17.60
C THR A 280 -8.25 -7.97 16.66
N GLY A 281 -7.95 -8.55 15.50
CA GLY A 281 -8.94 -9.08 14.58
C GLY A 281 -9.64 -10.34 15.13
N LEU A 282 -8.89 -11.23 15.77
CA LEU A 282 -9.46 -12.43 16.41
C LEU A 282 -10.39 -12.09 17.58
N GLU A 283 -10.08 -11.04 18.36
CA GLU A 283 -10.99 -10.51 19.38
C GLU A 283 -12.32 -10.01 18.77
N ILE A 284 -12.27 -9.35 17.61
CA ILE A 284 -13.46 -8.90 16.88
C ILE A 284 -14.25 -10.10 16.35
N VAL A 285 -13.58 -11.13 15.82
CA VAL A 285 -14.23 -12.37 15.40
C VAL A 285 -14.98 -13.00 16.58
N GLY A 286 -14.37 -13.05 17.77
CA GLY A 286 -15.04 -13.49 19.00
C GLY A 286 -16.35 -12.75 19.27
N LYS A 287 -16.34 -11.41 19.17
CA LYS A 287 -17.55 -10.58 19.30
C LYS A 287 -18.58 -10.85 18.21
N VAL A 288 -18.16 -11.14 16.98
CA VAL A 288 -19.08 -11.55 15.91
C VAL A 288 -19.79 -12.84 16.28
N PHE A 289 -19.08 -13.84 16.81
CA PHE A 289 -19.71 -15.08 17.27
C PHE A 289 -20.66 -14.85 18.46
N GLU A 290 -20.35 -13.90 19.34
CA GLU A 290 -21.19 -13.54 20.50
C GLU A 290 -22.49 -12.82 20.09
N PHE A 291 -22.43 -11.87 19.15
CA PHE A 291 -23.54 -10.95 18.86
C PHE A 291 -24.31 -11.23 17.56
N THR A 292 -23.86 -12.18 16.74
CA THR A 292 -24.56 -12.56 15.49
C THR A 292 -24.96 -14.02 15.55
N THR A 293 -26.02 -14.39 14.84
CA THR A 293 -26.40 -15.78 14.59
C THR A 293 -26.45 -16.06 13.09
N TRP A 294 -26.37 -17.33 12.74
CA TRP A 294 -26.82 -17.76 11.42
C TRP A 294 -28.36 -17.75 11.40
N PRO A 295 -29.00 -17.33 10.30
CA PRO A 295 -30.43 -17.57 10.11
C PRO A 295 -30.75 -19.06 9.99
#